data_AF-A0A5B3GQS1-F1
#
_entry.id   AF-A0A5B3GQS1-F1
#
_cell.length_a   1.000
_cell.length_b   1.000
_cell.length_c   1.000
_cell.angle_alpha   90.00
_cell.angle_beta   90.00
_cell.angle_gamma   90.00
#
_symmetry.space_group_name_H-M   'P 1'
#
loop_
_entity.id
_entity.type
_entity.pdbx_description
1 polymer ?
#
loop_
_entity_poly.entity_id
_entity_poly.type
_entity_poly.pdbx_seq_one_letter_code
_entity_poly.pdbx_strand_id
1 'polypeptide(L)'
;MNNFSSLIENSKQAVRYWWLLLIIGIALFAVGVLIFVYPAQSYLGMSLVFGWLMLISGILEVVLSSANKHFITGRGWMMAGGIIEIILGIILIFNVGLSAATLPIFLGFWLMMRGFSAIGLGGDMSALEIAGSGWTIFTGVLLLLCSLWILFQPLVIGTTAVIVWVGITLLLAGITAFSLALQLRNAHHCLHSDR
;
A
#
# COMPACT_ATOMS: atom_id res chain seq x y z
N MET A 1 -13.51 -2.01 33.39
CA MET A 1 -12.51 -1.03 33.86
C MET A 1 -11.09 -1.28 33.32
N ASN A 2 -10.72 -2.53 33.00
CA ASN A 2 -9.35 -2.89 32.58
C ASN A 2 -8.97 -2.48 31.13
N ASN A 3 -9.94 -2.26 30.25
CA ASN A 3 -9.70 -1.80 28.87
C ASN A 3 -9.35 -0.30 28.80
N PHE A 4 -9.83 0.51 29.74
CA PHE A 4 -9.52 1.95 29.77
C PHE A 4 -8.08 2.18 30.23
N SER A 5 -7.63 1.43 31.24
CA SER A 5 -6.25 1.46 31.69
C SER A 5 -5.26 1.02 30.59
N SER A 6 -5.58 -0.01 29.79
CA SER A 6 -4.70 -0.44 28.69
C SER A 6 -4.67 0.55 27.52
N LEU A 7 -5.77 1.25 27.21
CA LEU A 7 -5.77 2.33 26.22
C LEU A 7 -4.97 3.56 26.71
N ILE A 8 -5.07 3.90 27.99
CA ILE A 8 -4.29 4.99 28.59
C ILE A 8 -2.80 4.62 28.65
N GLU A 9 -2.46 3.38 28.96
CA GLU A 9 -1.08 2.89 28.99
C GLU A 9 -0.45 2.84 27.59
N ASN A 10 -1.19 2.37 26.57
CA ASN A 10 -0.81 2.46 25.17
C ASN A 10 -0.63 3.91 24.69
N SER A 11 -1.48 4.84 25.15
CA SER A 11 -1.36 6.26 24.83
C SER A 11 -0.11 6.90 25.45
N LYS A 12 0.24 6.53 26.70
CA LYS A 12 1.51 6.94 27.33
C LYS A 12 2.73 6.38 26.60
N GLN A 13 2.64 5.15 26.09
CA GLN A 13 3.68 4.56 25.24
C GLN A 13 3.78 5.30 23.89
N ALA A 14 2.67 5.61 23.22
CA ALA A 14 2.65 6.37 21.98
C ALA A 14 3.33 7.74 22.12
N VAL A 15 3.11 8.40 23.25
CA VAL A 15 3.76 9.68 23.58
C VAL A 15 5.27 9.51 23.85
N ARG A 16 5.71 8.39 24.43
CA ARG A 16 7.15 8.09 24.63
C ARG A 16 7.88 7.77 23.32
N TYR A 17 7.16 7.24 22.32
CA TYR A 17 7.69 6.90 20.99
C TYR A 17 7.57 8.03 19.96
N TRP A 18 7.19 9.25 20.36
CA TRP A 18 7.10 10.42 19.47
C TRP A 18 8.38 10.65 18.63
N TRP A 19 9.56 10.39 19.23
CA TRP A 19 10.85 10.53 18.54
C TRP A 19 11.08 9.43 17.49
N LEU A 20 10.63 8.19 17.74
CA LEU A 20 10.67 7.12 16.73
C LEU A 20 9.78 7.47 15.53
N LEU A 21 8.58 8.00 15.78
CA LEU A 21 7.67 8.42 14.72
C LEU A 21 8.23 9.59 13.91
N LEU A 22 8.93 10.52 14.57
CA LEU A 22 9.61 11.63 13.89
C LEU A 22 10.75 11.13 12.99
N ILE A 23 11.58 10.20 13.48
CA ILE A 23 12.65 9.56 12.69
C ILE A 23 12.04 8.81 11.50
N ILE A 24 10.95 8.07 11.70
CA ILE A 24 10.28 7.33 10.62
C ILE A 24 9.76 8.30 9.54
N GLY A 25 9.17 9.43 9.94
CA GLY A 25 8.64 10.43 9.01
C GLY A 25 9.74 11.09 8.17
N ILE A 26 10.86 11.45 8.80
CA ILE A 26 12.03 11.99 8.10
C ILE A 26 12.62 10.95 7.15
N ALA A 27 12.75 9.70 7.59
CA ALA A 27 13.25 8.61 6.76
C ALA A 27 12.35 8.38 5.53
N LEU A 28 11.03 8.31 5.73
CA LEU A 28 10.05 8.17 4.64
C LEU A 28 10.13 9.32 3.64
N PHE A 29 10.26 10.55 4.14
CA PHE A 29 10.41 11.73 3.28
C PHE A 29 11.70 11.68 2.47
N ALA A 30 12.83 11.35 3.10
CA ALA A 30 14.12 11.22 2.43
C ALA A 30 14.11 10.11 1.36
N VAL A 31 13.49 8.96 1.66
CA VAL A 31 13.30 7.89 0.68
C VAL A 31 12.40 8.37 -0.47
N GLY A 32 11.32 9.10 -0.18
CA GLY A 32 10.46 9.73 -1.20
C GLY A 32 11.26 10.63 -2.15
N VAL A 33 12.14 11.49 -1.62
CA VAL A 33 13.01 12.36 -2.44
C VAL A 33 14.01 11.53 -3.25
N LEU A 34 14.64 10.51 -2.65
CA LEU A 34 15.58 9.62 -3.34
C LEU A 34 14.96 8.92 -4.54
N ILE A 35 13.68 8.56 -4.47
CA ILE A 35 12.94 7.94 -5.59
C ILE A 35 12.89 8.87 -6.82
N PHE A 36 12.76 10.18 -6.62
CA PHE A 36 12.74 11.14 -7.73
C PHE A 36 14.14 11.47 -8.25
N VAL A 37 15.16 11.45 -7.38
CA VAL A 37 16.54 11.73 -7.80
C VAL A 37 17.16 10.55 -8.56
N TYR A 38 16.90 9.31 -8.12
CA TYR A 38 17.47 8.09 -8.71
C TYR A 38 16.37 7.09 -9.11
N PRO A 39 15.54 7.42 -10.13
CA PRO A 39 14.37 6.63 -10.50
C PRO A 39 14.70 5.17 -10.86
N ALA A 40 15.81 4.93 -11.57
CA ALA A 40 16.21 3.58 -11.97
C ALA A 40 16.60 2.69 -10.79
N GLN A 41 17.41 3.20 -9.85
CA GLN A 41 17.87 2.43 -8.68
C GLN A 41 16.75 2.19 -7.69
N SER A 42 15.93 3.22 -7.44
CA SER A 42 14.78 3.09 -6.56
C SER A 42 13.74 2.11 -7.09
N TYR A 43 13.56 2.04 -8.41
CA TYR A 43 12.67 1.07 -9.03
C TYR A 43 13.12 -0.38 -8.82
N LEU A 44 14.43 -0.65 -8.96
CA LEU A 44 15.00 -1.97 -8.66
C LEU A 44 14.82 -2.33 -7.18
N GLY A 45 15.00 -1.37 -6.28
CA GLY A 45 14.73 -1.57 -4.85
C GLY A 45 13.27 -1.91 -4.56
N MET A 46 12.33 -1.18 -5.17
CA MET A 46 10.89 -1.46 -5.05
C MET A 46 10.52 -2.85 -5.60
N SER A 47 11.13 -3.24 -6.71
CA SER A 47 10.98 -4.57 -7.31
C SER A 47 11.47 -5.68 -6.38
N LEU A 48 12.59 -5.47 -5.69
CA LEU A 48 13.11 -6.43 -4.73
C LEU A 48 12.18 -6.58 -3.52
N VAL A 49 11.71 -5.45 -2.97
CA VAL A 49 10.71 -5.42 -1.89
C VAL A 49 9.42 -6.13 -2.32
N PHE A 50 8.96 -5.90 -3.55
CA PHE A 50 7.78 -6.57 -4.09
C PHE A 50 7.93 -8.09 -4.16
N GLY A 51 9.10 -8.60 -4.59
CA GLY A 51 9.39 -10.03 -4.58
C GLY A 51 9.31 -10.64 -3.18
N TRP A 52 9.87 -9.96 -2.18
CA TRP A 52 9.75 -10.35 -0.77
C TRP A 52 8.31 -10.33 -0.26
N LEU A 53 7.54 -9.29 -0.60
CA LEU A 53 6.14 -9.17 -0.22
C LEU A 53 5.30 -10.30 -0.83
N MET A 54 5.51 -10.66 -2.10
CA MET A 54 4.86 -11.79 -2.75
C MET A 54 5.18 -13.11 -2.04
N LEU A 55 6.46 -13.32 -1.68
CA LEU A 55 6.86 -14.52 -0.96
C LEU A 55 6.15 -14.62 0.41
N ILE A 56 6.15 -13.53 1.17
CA ILE A 56 5.53 -13.46 2.49
C ILE A 56 4.01 -13.64 2.36
N SER A 57 3.38 -13.01 1.37
CA SER A 57 1.95 -13.18 1.05
C SER A 57 1.60 -14.64 0.80
N GLY A 58 2.34 -15.29 -0.11
CA GLY A 58 2.09 -16.70 -0.42
C GLY A 58 2.28 -17.63 0.78
N ILE A 59 3.31 -17.38 1.62
CA ILE A 59 3.49 -18.12 2.88
C ILE A 59 2.29 -17.92 3.81
N LEU A 60 1.85 -16.67 3.99
CA LEU A 60 0.69 -16.36 4.83
C LEU A 60 -0.58 -17.02 4.30
N GLU A 61 -0.82 -17.01 2.98
CA GLU A 61 -1.98 -17.64 2.36
C GLU A 61 -1.99 -19.16 2.58
N VAL A 62 -0.84 -19.83 2.41
CA VAL A 62 -0.69 -21.26 2.70
C VAL A 62 -0.94 -21.56 4.18
N VAL A 63 -0.40 -20.73 5.09
CA VAL A 63 -0.59 -20.89 6.54
C VAL A 63 -2.05 -20.67 6.93
N LEU A 64 -2.70 -19.61 6.42
CA LEU A 64 -4.11 -19.29 6.68
C LEU A 64 -5.03 -20.38 6.13
N SER A 65 -4.75 -20.89 4.94
CA SER A 65 -5.50 -22.00 4.34
C SER A 65 -5.35 -23.30 5.14
N SER A 66 -4.23 -23.48 5.84
CA SER A 66 -3.99 -24.62 6.72
C SER A 66 -4.66 -24.45 8.10
N ALA A 67 -4.65 -23.23 8.64
CA ALA A 67 -5.20 -22.91 9.95
C ALA A 67 -6.73 -22.89 9.99
N ASN A 68 -7.40 -22.37 8.96
CA ASN A 68 -8.86 -22.27 8.92
C ASN A 68 -9.52 -23.52 8.30
N LYS A 69 -9.78 -24.54 9.15
CA LYS A 69 -10.48 -25.78 8.78
C LYS A 69 -11.95 -25.61 8.36
N HIS A 70 -12.57 -24.44 8.57
CA HIS A 70 -14.04 -24.27 8.50
C HIS A 70 -14.58 -23.70 7.16
N PHE A 71 -13.73 -23.33 6.20
CA PHE A 71 -14.17 -22.95 4.83
C PHE A 71 -14.01 -24.15 3.88
N ILE A 72 -15.10 -24.86 3.60
CA ILE A 72 -15.12 -26.10 2.79
C ILE A 72 -15.19 -25.81 1.27
N THR A 73 -15.49 -24.59 0.84
CA THR A 73 -15.60 -24.25 -0.59
C THR A 73 -14.43 -23.36 -1.02
N GLY A 74 -13.40 -23.95 -1.65
CA GLY A 74 -12.27 -23.19 -2.23
C GLY A 74 -10.87 -23.43 -1.62
N ARG A 75 -10.75 -24.26 -0.57
CA ARG A 75 -9.48 -24.53 0.13
C ARG A 75 -8.33 -25.00 -0.77
N GLY A 76 -8.61 -25.91 -1.70
CA GLY A 76 -7.61 -26.41 -2.64
C GLY A 76 -7.10 -25.34 -3.60
N TRP A 77 -8.00 -24.43 -4.02
CA TRP A 77 -7.64 -23.30 -4.88
C TRP A 77 -6.81 -22.26 -4.14
N MET A 78 -7.11 -22.00 -2.87
CA MET A 78 -6.35 -21.05 -2.04
C MET A 78 -4.95 -21.59 -1.69
N MET A 79 -4.82 -22.88 -1.37
CA MET A 79 -3.50 -23.50 -1.21
C MET A 79 -2.69 -23.51 -2.51
N ALA A 80 -3.32 -23.86 -3.64
CA ALA A 80 -2.65 -23.82 -4.93
C ALA A 80 -2.21 -22.40 -5.29
N GLY A 81 -3.06 -21.40 -5.03
CA GLY A 81 -2.75 -19.98 -5.19
C GLY A 81 -1.53 -19.56 -4.37
N GLY A 82 -1.52 -19.85 -3.07
CA GLY A 82 -0.41 -19.52 -2.19
C GLY A 82 0.91 -20.22 -2.57
N ILE A 83 0.86 -21.49 -3.02
CA ILE A 83 2.06 -22.19 -3.52
C ILE A 83 2.58 -21.53 -4.81
N ILE A 84 1.69 -21.14 -5.72
CA ILE A 84 2.07 -20.41 -6.94
C ILE A 84 2.69 -19.06 -6.59
N GLU A 85 2.10 -18.31 -5.65
CA GLU A 85 2.67 -17.05 -5.15
C GLU A 85 4.07 -17.24 -4.56
N ILE A 86 4.30 -18.30 -3.79
CA ILE A 86 5.62 -18.61 -3.23
C ILE A 86 6.64 -18.85 -4.35
N ILE A 87 6.30 -19.68 -5.33
CA ILE A 87 7.19 -20.00 -6.44
C ILE A 87 7.50 -18.74 -7.25
N LEU A 88 6.47 -17.94 -7.57
CA LEU A 88 6.64 -16.67 -8.25
C LEU A 88 7.52 -15.72 -7.43
N GLY A 89 7.25 -15.54 -6.14
CA GLY A 89 8.04 -14.69 -5.25
C GLY A 89 9.52 -15.08 -5.22
N ILE A 90 9.83 -16.38 -5.17
CA ILE A 90 11.22 -16.88 -5.27
C ILE A 90 11.85 -16.49 -6.60
N ILE A 91 11.16 -16.74 -7.73
CA ILE A 91 11.65 -16.39 -9.07
C ILE A 91 11.91 -14.89 -9.18
N LEU A 92 11.01 -14.07 -8.65
CA LEU A 92 11.11 -12.60 -8.66
C LEU A 92 12.31 -12.09 -7.85
N ILE A 93 12.65 -12.73 -6.73
CA ILE A 93 13.81 -12.33 -5.91
C ILE A 93 15.13 -12.67 -6.61
N PHE A 94 15.22 -13.82 -7.28
CA PHE A 94 16.43 -14.21 -8.02
C PHE A 94 16.59 -13.43 -9.33
N ASN A 95 15.49 -12.99 -9.95
CA ASN A 95 15.50 -12.21 -11.19
C ASN A 95 14.82 -10.84 -11.00
N VAL A 96 15.59 -9.86 -10.53
CA VAL A 96 15.12 -8.47 -10.35
C VAL A 96 14.56 -7.89 -11.65
N GLY A 97 15.11 -8.27 -12.81
CA GLY A 97 14.59 -7.84 -14.12
C GLY A 97 13.17 -8.33 -14.41
N LEU A 98 12.83 -9.55 -13.99
CA LEU A 98 11.46 -10.09 -14.12
C LEU A 98 10.52 -9.43 -13.12
N SER A 99 10.97 -9.26 -11.87
CA SER A 99 10.18 -8.55 -10.86
C SER A 99 9.85 -7.11 -11.28
N ALA A 100 10.81 -6.43 -11.92
CA ALA A 100 10.62 -5.12 -12.52
C ALA A 100 9.59 -5.13 -13.66
N ALA A 101 9.50 -6.19 -14.47
CA ALA A 101 8.47 -6.29 -15.49
C ALA A 101 7.08 -6.66 -14.93
N THR A 102 7.02 -7.43 -13.84
CA THR A 102 5.77 -7.90 -13.22
C THR A 102 5.09 -6.82 -12.39
N LEU A 103 5.86 -5.95 -11.71
CA LEU A 103 5.33 -4.89 -10.86
C LEU A 103 4.27 -4.01 -11.53
N PRO A 104 4.51 -3.45 -12.73
CA PRO A 104 3.52 -2.61 -13.41
C PRO A 104 2.31 -3.39 -13.92
N ILE A 105 2.47 -4.69 -14.23
CA ILE A 105 1.35 -5.54 -14.63
C ILE A 105 0.41 -5.73 -13.44
N PHE A 106 0.96 -6.04 -12.27
CA PHE A 106 0.18 -6.17 -11.04
C PHE A 106 -0.52 -4.85 -10.68
N LEU A 107 0.19 -3.73 -10.79
CA LEU A 107 -0.36 -2.40 -10.56
C LEU A 107 -1.45 -2.03 -11.58
N GLY A 108 -1.26 -2.35 -12.85
CA GLY A 108 -2.25 -2.13 -13.91
C GLY A 108 -3.53 -2.93 -13.66
N PHE A 109 -3.40 -4.21 -13.31
CA PHE A 109 -4.55 -5.04 -12.95
C PHE A 109 -5.27 -4.52 -11.70
N TRP A 110 -4.52 -4.12 -10.67
CA TRP A 110 -5.06 -3.50 -9.46
C TRP A 110 -5.83 -2.21 -9.77
N LEU A 111 -5.26 -1.32 -10.58
CA LEU A 111 -5.91 -0.08 -11.02
C LEU A 111 -7.17 -0.36 -11.83
N MET A 112 -7.16 -1.41 -12.66
CA MET A 112 -8.33 -1.81 -13.43
C MET A 112 -9.47 -2.25 -12.51
N MET A 113 -9.20 -3.10 -11.51
CA MET A 113 -10.19 -3.46 -10.50
C MET A 113 -10.73 -2.24 -9.74
N ARG A 114 -9.84 -1.31 -9.34
CA ARG A 114 -10.25 -0.05 -8.71
C ARG A 114 -11.10 0.83 -9.61
N GLY A 115 -10.80 0.89 -10.90
CA GLY A 115 -11.58 1.62 -11.90
C GLY A 115 -12.99 1.07 -11.98
N PHE A 116 -13.15 -0.25 -12.09
CA PHE A 116 -14.46 -0.90 -12.06
C PHE A 116 -15.22 -0.63 -10.75
N SER A 117 -14.56 -0.73 -9.60
CA SER A 117 -15.19 -0.43 -8.31
C SER A 117 -15.63 1.04 -8.21
N ALA A 118 -14.82 1.98 -8.69
CA ALA A 118 -15.16 3.41 -8.67
C ALA A 118 -16.36 3.73 -9.58
N ILE A 119 -16.42 3.10 -10.76
CA ILE A 119 -17.58 3.22 -11.66
C ILE A 119 -18.83 2.63 -10.99
N GLY A 120 -18.71 1.46 -10.34
CA GLY A 120 -19.81 0.83 -9.60
C GLY A 120 -20.33 1.69 -8.45
N LEU A 121 -19.43 2.25 -7.65
CA LEU A 121 -19.77 3.18 -6.56
C LEU A 121 -20.40 4.46 -7.08
N GLY A 122 -19.91 5.01 -8.20
CA GLY A 122 -20.55 6.12 -8.88
C GLY A 122 -21.95 5.76 -9.39
N GLY A 123 -22.14 4.54 -9.91
CA GLY A 123 -23.47 4.04 -10.27
C GLY A 123 -24.43 4.01 -9.08
N ASP A 124 -23.99 3.49 -7.94
CA ASP A 124 -24.79 3.41 -6.71
C ASP A 124 -25.11 4.81 -6.13
N MET A 125 -24.13 5.73 -6.15
CA MET A 125 -24.35 7.14 -5.77
C MET A 125 -25.31 7.88 -6.72
N SER A 126 -25.33 7.51 -8.01
CA SER A 126 -26.29 8.04 -8.99
C SER A 126 -27.71 7.58 -8.69
N ALA A 127 -27.86 6.33 -8.27
CA ALA A 127 -29.14 5.75 -7.88
C ALA A 127 -29.70 6.38 -6.58
N LEU A 128 -28.82 6.90 -5.73
CA LEU A 128 -29.16 7.57 -4.46
C LEU A 128 -29.27 9.11 -4.58
N GLU A 129 -29.26 9.69 -5.80
CA GLU A 129 -29.35 11.13 -6.08
C GLU A 129 -28.32 12.01 -5.32
N ILE A 130 -27.11 11.47 -5.08
CA ILE A 130 -26.07 12.18 -4.34
C ILE A 130 -25.28 13.10 -5.30
N ALA A 131 -25.20 14.38 -4.98
CA ALA A 131 -24.41 15.35 -5.74
C ALA A 131 -22.91 14.98 -5.70
N GLY A 132 -22.29 14.78 -6.87
CA GLY A 132 -20.89 14.36 -7.02
C GLY A 132 -20.69 13.04 -7.76
N SER A 133 -21.78 12.30 -7.99
CA SER A 133 -21.74 11.00 -8.66
C SER A 133 -21.05 11.00 -10.04
N GLY A 134 -21.38 12.01 -10.88
CA GLY A 134 -20.78 12.12 -12.20
C GLY A 134 -19.25 12.28 -12.17
N TRP A 135 -18.70 12.92 -11.12
CA TRP A 135 -17.26 13.05 -10.94
C TRP A 135 -16.63 11.70 -10.58
N THR A 136 -17.26 10.93 -9.70
CA THR A 136 -16.79 9.58 -9.33
C THR A 136 -16.78 8.62 -10.52
N ILE A 137 -17.83 8.64 -11.36
CA ILE A 137 -17.87 7.83 -12.59
C ILE A 137 -16.78 8.27 -13.57
N PHE A 138 -16.63 9.59 -13.79
CA PHE A 138 -15.61 10.13 -14.68
C PHE A 138 -14.20 9.73 -14.24
N THR A 139 -13.88 9.87 -12.95
CA THR A 139 -12.59 9.42 -12.40
C THR A 139 -12.39 7.92 -12.52
N GLY A 140 -13.45 7.12 -12.36
CA GLY A 140 -13.41 5.68 -12.55
C GLY A 140 -13.10 5.26 -13.99
N VAL A 141 -13.75 5.89 -14.98
CA VAL A 141 -13.48 5.67 -16.42
C VAL A 141 -12.06 6.10 -16.78
N LEU A 142 -11.62 7.26 -16.29
CA LEU A 142 -10.26 7.74 -16.52
C LEU A 142 -9.21 6.79 -15.93
N LEU A 143 -9.45 6.26 -14.72
CA LEU A 143 -8.60 5.24 -14.10
C LEU A 143 -8.53 3.98 -14.96
N LEU A 144 -9.65 3.55 -15.51
CA LEU A 144 -9.74 2.34 -16.32
C LEU A 144 -8.95 2.51 -17.62
N LEU A 145 -9.08 3.65 -18.30
CA LEU A 145 -8.29 3.99 -19.48
C LEU A 145 -6.79 4.06 -19.15
N CYS A 146 -6.42 4.72 -18.05
CA CYS A 146 -5.03 4.76 -17.59
C CYS A 146 -4.48 3.36 -17.29
N SER A 147 -5.28 2.49 -16.65
CA SER A 147 -4.87 1.12 -16.34
C SER A 147 -4.62 0.30 -17.61
N LEU A 148 -5.49 0.45 -18.62
CA LEU A 148 -5.35 -0.25 -19.88
C LEU A 148 -4.12 0.23 -20.65
N TRP A 149 -3.85 1.54 -20.60
CA TRP A 149 -2.67 2.14 -21.20
C TRP A 149 -1.36 1.64 -20.56
N ILE A 150 -1.35 1.45 -19.23
CA ILE A 150 -0.22 0.84 -18.50
C ILE A 150 0.01 -0.61 -18.94
N LEU A 151 -1.06 -1.39 -19.15
CA LEU A 151 -0.96 -2.79 -19.57
C LEU A 151 -0.45 -2.94 -21.02
N PHE A 152 -0.74 -1.99 -21.91
CA PHE A 152 -0.22 -2.02 -23.28
C PHE A 152 1.28 -1.72 -23.39
N GLN A 153 1.83 -0.90 -22.49
CA GLN A 153 3.24 -0.52 -22.48
C GLN A 153 3.83 -0.51 -21.05
N PRO A 154 3.95 -1.69 -20.41
CA PRO A 154 4.32 -1.79 -18.99
C PRO A 154 5.76 -1.35 -18.72
N LEU A 155 6.67 -1.53 -19.68
CA LEU A 155 8.10 -1.24 -19.54
C LEU A 155 8.42 0.25 -19.41
N VAL A 156 7.72 1.12 -20.14
CA VAL A 156 8.01 2.57 -20.16
C VAL A 156 7.00 3.33 -19.31
N ILE A 157 5.72 3.05 -19.49
CA ILE A 157 4.64 3.80 -18.84
C ILE A 157 4.35 3.21 -17.47
N GLY A 158 4.38 1.89 -17.35
CA GLY A 158 4.15 1.22 -16.09
C GLY A 158 5.24 1.52 -15.05
N THR A 159 6.51 1.51 -15.44
CA THR A 159 7.64 1.83 -14.56
C THR A 159 7.56 3.27 -14.04
N THR A 160 7.32 4.23 -14.93
CA THR A 160 7.17 5.65 -14.57
C THR A 160 5.94 5.89 -13.70
N ALA A 161 4.80 5.25 -14.02
CA ALA A 161 3.59 5.33 -13.21
C ALA A 161 3.83 4.82 -11.78
N VAL A 162 4.52 3.68 -11.62
CA VAL A 162 4.88 3.13 -10.30
C VAL A 162 5.77 4.12 -9.54
N ILE A 163 6.83 4.64 -10.18
CA ILE A 163 7.78 5.57 -9.54
C ILE A 163 7.06 6.84 -9.08
N VAL A 164 6.23 7.45 -9.94
CA VAL A 164 5.51 8.67 -9.62
C VAL A 164 4.48 8.41 -8.53
N TRP A 165 3.69 7.34 -8.64
CA TRP A 165 2.65 7.02 -7.68
C TRP A 165 3.24 6.71 -6.29
N VAL A 166 4.24 5.84 -6.24
CA VAL A 166 4.92 5.44 -4.99
C VAL A 166 5.72 6.60 -4.41
N GLY A 167 6.40 7.39 -5.25
CA GLY A 167 7.13 8.58 -4.82
C GLY A 167 6.21 9.61 -4.16
N ILE A 168 5.07 9.92 -4.78
CA ILE A 168 4.08 10.86 -4.23
C ILE A 168 3.49 10.32 -2.92
N THR A 169 3.13 9.05 -2.85
CA THR A 169 2.56 8.47 -1.62
C THR A 169 3.58 8.46 -0.48
N LEU A 170 4.86 8.17 -0.74
CA LEU A 170 5.91 8.26 0.28
C LEU A 170 6.15 9.68 0.77
N LEU A 171 6.16 10.67 -0.14
CA LEU A 171 6.30 12.08 0.25
C LEU A 171 5.14 12.51 1.15
N LEU A 172 3.90 12.19 0.76
CA LEU A 172 2.72 12.48 1.56
C LEU A 172 2.74 11.74 2.90
N ALA A 173 3.12 10.46 2.92
CA ALA A 173 3.26 9.67 4.14
C ALA A 173 4.35 10.22 5.07
N GLY A 174 5.47 10.69 4.53
CA GLY A 174 6.53 11.35 5.29
C GLY A 174 6.03 12.65 5.96
N ILE A 175 5.29 13.47 5.21
CA ILE A 175 4.70 14.72 5.73
C ILE A 175 3.67 14.44 6.82
N THR A 176 2.77 13.47 6.61
CA THR A 176 1.75 13.13 7.62
C THR A 176 2.38 12.55 8.88
N ALA A 177 3.34 11.63 8.75
CA ALA A 177 4.09 11.09 9.89
C ALA A 177 4.84 12.18 10.66
N PHE A 178 5.45 13.13 9.95
CA PHE A 178 6.08 14.30 10.57
C PHE A 178 5.07 15.18 11.33
N SER A 179 3.91 15.45 10.74
CA SER A 179 2.84 16.24 11.38
C SER A 179 2.29 15.56 12.64
N LEU A 180 2.10 14.23 12.59
CA LEU A 180 1.63 13.43 13.73
C LEU A 180 2.66 13.41 14.85
N ALA A 181 3.95 13.28 14.52
CA ALA A 181 5.03 13.34 15.50
C ALA A 181 5.09 14.70 16.22
N LEU A 182 4.82 15.81 15.51
CA LEU A 182 4.70 17.13 16.12
C LEU A 182 3.46 17.27 17.01
N GLN A 183 2.32 16.69 16.62
CA GLN A 183 1.12 16.68 17.46
C GLN A 183 1.35 15.87 18.76
N LEU A 184 2.03 14.72 18.66
CA LEU A 184 2.43 13.90 19.81
C LEU A 184 3.44 14.61 20.74
N ARG A 185 4.38 15.38 20.17
CA ARG A 185 5.28 16.26 20.94
C ARG A 185 4.48 17.24 21.81
N ASN A 186 3.52 17.91 21.20
CA ASN A 186 2.77 18.97 21.87
C ASN A 186 1.87 18.40 22.97
N ALA A 187 1.29 17.22 22.74
CA ALA A 187 0.52 16.49 23.76
C ALA A 187 1.39 16.05 24.96
N HIS A 188 2.64 15.63 24.74
CA HIS A 188 3.59 15.33 25.83
C HIS A 188 3.88 16.57 26.70
N HIS A 189 4.06 17.73 26.07
CA HIS A 189 4.34 18.98 26.78
C HIS A 189 3.16 19.46 27.64
N CYS A 190 1.91 19.33 27.17
CA CYS A 190 0.72 19.67 27.98
C CYS A 190 0.60 18.79 29.24
N LEU A 191 0.85 17.48 29.13
CA LEU A 191 0.74 16.55 30.27
C LEU A 191 1.84 16.73 31.32
N HIS A 192 2.97 17.33 30.95
CA HIS A 192 4.07 17.64 31.88
C HIS A 192 3.96 19.04 32.50
N SER A 193 3.13 19.93 31.94
CA SER A 193 2.92 21.29 32.46
C SER A 193 1.84 21.36 33.55
N ASP A 194 1.10 20.27 33.79
CA ASP A 194 -0.02 20.18 34.74
C ASP A 194 0.38 19.42 36.04
N ARG A 195 1.68 19.34 36.32
CA ARG A 195 2.29 18.81 37.56
C ARG A 195 3.26 19.82 38.13
#